data_AF-A0A9X3HNM8-F1
#
_entry.id   AF-A0A9X3HNM8-F1
#
_cell.length_a   1.000
_cell.length_b   1.000
_cell.length_c   1.000
_cell.angle_alpha   90.00
_cell.angle_beta   90.00
_cell.angle_gamma   90.00
#
_symmetry.space_group_name_H-M   'P 1'
#
loop_
_entity.id
_entity.type
_entity.pdbx_description
1 polymer ?
#
loop_
_entity_poly.entity_id
_entity_poly.type
_entity_poly.pdbx_seq_one_letter_code
_entity_poly.pdbx_strand_id
1 'polypeptide(L)'
;MIKDIISINTGVVFLKFKEDKEVTIDDVTTLQVVNSGFVSVFVNDFELASKERLTIVPPDGTTSKVELTIRFATIDNSQRSDFSKFTWNKKELDIIYKKYIRCKH
;
A
#
# COMPACT_ATOMS: atom_id res chain seq x y z
N MET A 1 -23.27 11.20 -34.36
CA MET A 1 -23.24 11.31 -32.89
C MET A 1 -22.03 10.51 -32.44
N ILE A 2 -20.87 11.17 -32.36
CA ILE A 2 -19.62 10.53 -31.95
C ILE A 2 -19.75 10.31 -30.45
N LYS A 3 -19.78 9.05 -30.00
CA LYS A 3 -19.62 8.74 -28.58
C LYS A 3 -18.25 9.28 -28.21
N ASP A 4 -18.22 10.32 -27.39
CA ASP A 4 -16.98 10.78 -26.76
C ASP A 4 -16.28 9.56 -26.18
N ILE A 5 -15.16 9.21 -26.78
CA ILE A 5 -14.30 8.15 -26.26
C ILE A 5 -13.76 8.74 -24.97
N ILE A 6 -14.41 8.44 -23.85
CA ILE A 6 -13.84 8.66 -22.54
C ILE A 6 -12.52 7.89 -22.56
N SER A 7 -11.41 8.60 -22.72
CA SER A 7 -10.08 8.01 -22.62
C SER A 7 -9.87 7.68 -21.15
N ILE A 8 -10.30 6.47 -20.76
CA ILE A 8 -10.12 5.96 -19.42
C ILE A 8 -8.64 5.59 -19.30
N ASN A 9 -7.84 6.49 -18.75
CA ASN A 9 -6.42 6.23 -18.55
C ASN A 9 -6.26 5.52 -17.21
N THR A 10 -5.60 4.37 -17.19
CA THR A 10 -5.30 3.66 -15.95
C THR A 10 -3.84 3.91 -15.58
N GLY A 11 -3.62 4.53 -14.42
CA GLY A 11 -2.28 4.73 -13.87
C GLY A 11 -1.95 3.69 -12.82
N VAL A 12 -0.69 3.26 -12.78
CA VAL A 12 -0.13 2.52 -11.63
C VAL A 12 0.61 3.52 -10.75
N VAL A 13 0.24 3.57 -9.48
CA VAL A 13 0.85 4.46 -8.49
C VAL A 13 1.63 3.64 -7.47
N PHE A 14 2.82 4.11 -7.14
CA PHE A 14 3.70 3.52 -6.15
C PHE A 14 3.86 4.50 -4.99
N LEU A 15 3.50 4.07 -3.79
CA LEU A 15 3.71 4.81 -2.55
C LEU A 15 4.63 4.01 -1.64
N LYS A 16 5.53 4.70 -0.94
CA LYS A 16 6.44 4.09 0.03
C LYS A 16 6.25 4.76 1.38
N PHE A 17 6.04 3.95 2.41
CA PHE A 17 5.87 4.39 3.80
C PHE A 17 6.97 3.80 4.67
N LYS A 18 7.50 4.61 5.58
CA LYS A 18 8.52 4.22 6.56
C LYS A 18 8.09 4.49 8.01
N GLU A 19 6.90 5.04 8.17
CA GLU A 19 6.31 5.46 9.43
C GLU A 19 4.82 5.10 9.46
N ASP A 20 4.26 5.07 10.66
CA ASP A 20 2.85 4.77 10.88
C ASP A 20 2.00 5.88 10.26
N LYS A 21 0.96 5.50 9.52
CA LYS A 21 0.17 6.46 8.76
C LYS A 21 -1.23 5.94 8.44
N GLU A 22 -2.18 6.86 8.42
CA GLU A 22 -3.51 6.63 7.87
C GLU A 22 -3.59 7.26 6.48
N VAL A 23 -4.02 6.47 5.50
CA VAL A 23 -4.10 6.87 4.09
C VAL A 23 -5.43 6.47 3.52
N THR A 24 -6.08 7.42 2.85
CA THR A 24 -7.28 7.19 2.06
C THR A 24 -6.94 7.29 0.58
N ILE A 25 -7.34 6.28 -0.21
CA ILE A 25 -7.09 6.22 -1.64
C ILE A 25 -8.41 6.00 -2.39
N ASP A 26 -8.78 6.96 -3.21
CA ASP A 26 -10.00 6.93 -4.03
C ASP A 26 -9.73 6.38 -5.44
N ASP A 27 -10.80 5.89 -6.09
CA ASP A 27 -10.82 5.37 -7.46
C ASP A 27 -9.88 4.18 -7.72
N VAL A 28 -9.73 3.30 -6.72
CA VAL A 28 -8.83 2.15 -6.79
C VAL A 28 -9.54 0.92 -7.33
N THR A 29 -8.91 0.25 -8.29
CA THR A 29 -9.40 -1.04 -8.84
C THR A 29 -8.69 -2.24 -8.26
N THR A 30 -7.40 -2.10 -7.96
CA THR A 30 -6.59 -3.14 -7.33
C THR A 30 -5.55 -2.46 -6.49
N LEU A 31 -5.35 -2.93 -5.27
CA LEU A 31 -4.32 -2.43 -4.37
C LEU A 31 -3.49 -3.60 -3.85
N GLN A 32 -2.18 -3.45 -3.88
CA GLN A 32 -1.23 -4.38 -3.31
C GLN A 32 -0.41 -3.66 -2.25
N VAL A 33 -0.27 -4.29 -1.10
CA VAL A 33 0.57 -3.85 0.00
C VAL A 33 1.69 -4.87 0.15
N VAL A 34 2.94 -4.42 0.10
CA VAL A 34 4.12 -5.27 0.18
C VAL A 34 4.97 -4.79 1.36
N ASN A 35 5.20 -5.68 2.32
CA ASN A 35 6.14 -5.39 3.40
C ASN A 35 7.57 -5.64 2.90
N SER A 36 8.20 -4.58 2.40
CA SER A 36 9.59 -4.61 1.92
C SER A 36 10.61 -4.54 3.07
N GLY A 37 10.17 -4.15 4.26
CA GLY A 37 10.98 -4.02 5.46
C GLY A 37 11.20 -5.35 6.19
N PHE A 38 11.89 -5.28 7.33
CA PHE A 38 12.19 -6.43 8.17
C PHE A 38 11.21 -6.60 9.34
N VAL A 39 10.57 -5.53 9.79
CA VAL A 39 9.56 -5.62 10.85
C VAL A 39 8.21 -6.02 10.30
N SER A 40 7.41 -6.75 11.09
CA SER A 40 6.00 -6.92 10.80
C SER A 40 5.29 -5.56 10.71
N VAL A 41 4.32 -5.47 9.83
CA VAL A 41 3.46 -4.29 9.67
C VAL A 41 2.00 -4.71 9.76
N PHE A 42 1.20 -3.94 10.47
CA PHE A 42 -0.23 -4.13 10.60
C PHE A 42 -0.93 -3.17 9.64
N VAL A 43 -1.76 -3.73 8.76
CA VAL A 43 -2.55 -2.99 7.77
C VAL A 43 -4.02 -3.31 8.03
N ASN A 44 -4.79 -2.36 8.54
CA ASN A 44 -6.18 -2.59 8.98
C ASN A 44 -6.31 -3.83 9.89
N ASP A 45 -5.43 -3.89 10.90
CA ASP A 45 -5.32 -4.99 11.87
C ASP A 45 -4.86 -6.35 11.30
N PHE A 46 -4.59 -6.47 9.99
CA PHE A 46 -3.91 -7.63 9.42
C PHE A 46 -2.40 -7.51 9.56
N GLU A 47 -1.78 -8.50 10.21
CA GLU A 47 -0.32 -8.61 10.28
C GLU A 47 0.25 -9.10 8.95
N LEU A 48 1.27 -8.39 8.46
CA LEU A 48 2.10 -8.75 7.32
C LEU A 48 3.54 -8.91 7.80
N ALA A 49 4.05 -10.13 7.76
CA ALA A 49 5.44 -10.40 8.08
C ALA A 49 6.38 -9.83 7.00
N SER A 50 7.68 -9.84 7.29
CA SER A 50 8.72 -9.41 6.34
C SER A 50 8.59 -10.15 5.01
N LYS A 51 8.62 -9.40 3.90
CA LYS A 51 8.48 -9.89 2.51
C LYS A 51 7.11 -10.46 2.14
N GLU A 52 6.12 -10.39 3.03
CA GLU A 52 4.76 -10.76 2.68
C GLU A 52 4.04 -9.65 1.91
N ARG A 53 2.96 -10.05 1.23
CA ARG A 53 2.12 -9.14 0.47
C ARG A 53 0.65 -9.43 0.69
N LEU A 54 -0.13 -8.37 0.77
CA LEU A 54 -1.59 -8.39 0.79
C LEU A 54 -2.10 -7.78 -0.51
N THR A 55 -3.12 -8.39 -1.12
CA THR A 55 -3.78 -7.82 -2.31
C THR A 55 -5.25 -7.63 -2.00
N ILE A 56 -5.73 -6.41 -2.20
CA ILE A 56 -7.12 -6.00 -1.99
C ILE A 56 -7.72 -5.72 -3.37
N VAL A 57 -8.81 -6.40 -3.69
CA VAL A 57 -9.53 -6.27 -4.95
C VAL A 57 -11.01 -6.07 -4.62
N PRO A 58 -11.68 -5.06 -5.20
CA PRO A 58 -13.12 -4.92 -5.13
C PRO A 58 -13.82 -6.15 -5.72
N PRO A 59 -14.81 -6.73 -5.02
CA PRO A 59 -15.48 -7.95 -5.47
C PRO A 59 -16.32 -7.74 -6.74
N ASP A 60 -16.76 -6.50 -7.00
CA ASP A 60 -17.62 -6.12 -8.12
C ASP A 60 -16.83 -5.65 -9.36
N GLY A 61 -15.50 -5.64 -9.29
CA GLY A 61 -14.63 -5.18 -10.39
C GLY A 61 -14.72 -3.68 -10.69
N THR A 62 -15.38 -2.90 -9.82
CA THR A 62 -15.52 -1.45 -9.99
C THR A 62 -14.39 -0.69 -9.30
N THR A 63 -14.59 0.59 -9.02
CA THR A 63 -13.70 1.41 -8.20
C THR A 63 -14.16 1.42 -6.76
N SER A 64 -13.24 1.21 -5.84
CA SER A 64 -13.49 1.38 -4.41
C SER A 64 -12.65 2.50 -3.82
N LYS A 65 -13.18 3.07 -2.75
CA LYS A 65 -12.43 3.87 -1.80
C LYS A 65 -11.79 2.92 -0.78
N VAL A 66 -10.48 3.00 -0.61
CA VAL A 66 -9.73 2.16 0.33
C VAL A 66 -9.15 3.04 1.43
N GLU A 67 -9.47 2.71 2.68
CA GLU A 67 -8.93 3.33 3.87
C GLU A 67 -7.94 2.36 4.51
N LEU A 68 -6.69 2.80 4.66
CA LEU A 68 -5.58 2.00 5.16
C LEU A 68 -5.00 2.63 6.41
N THR A 69 -4.99 1.88 7.50
CA THR A 69 -4.29 2.19 8.74
C THR A 69 -3.04 1.34 8.81
N ILE A 70 -1.87 1.98 8.72
CA ILE A 70 -0.56 1.33 8.69
C ILE A 70 0.13 1.54 10.04
N ARG A 71 0.51 0.44 10.70
CA ARG A 71 1.25 0.46 11.98
C ARG A 71 2.42 -0.52 11.93
N PHE A 72 3.64 -0.06 12.13
CA PHE A 72 4.81 -0.93 12.17
C PHE A 72 5.02 -1.50 13.58
N ALA A 73 5.31 -2.80 13.67
CA ALA A 73 5.63 -3.43 14.95
C ALA A 73 6.83 -2.74 15.61
N THR A 74 6.71 -2.47 16.92
CA THR A 74 7.81 -1.98 17.74
C THR A 74 8.74 -3.15 18.05
N ILE A 75 9.98 -3.11 17.55
CA ILE A 75 11.01 -4.05 18.03
C ILE A 75 11.46 -3.60 19.41
N ASP A 76 11.29 -4.46 20.41
CA ASP A 76 11.85 -4.23 21.73
C ASP A 76 13.37 -4.12 21.68
N ASN A 77 13.92 -3.15 22.41
CA ASN A 77 15.36 -2.83 22.40
C ASN A 77 16.27 -3.94 22.97
N SER A 78 15.69 -5.05 23.44
CA SER A 78 16.43 -6.23 23.94
C SER A 78 16.94 -7.15 22.81
N GLN A 79 16.36 -7.12 21.61
CA GLN A 79 16.83 -7.87 20.43
C GLN A 79 17.74 -7.05 19.50
N ARG A 80 18.25 -5.93 19.99
CA ARG A 80 18.92 -4.88 19.19
C ARG A 80 20.28 -5.30 18.63
N SER A 81 20.91 -6.37 19.13
CA SER A 81 22.24 -6.80 18.67
C SER A 81 22.25 -7.23 17.21
N ASP A 82 21.25 -8.00 16.78
CA ASP A 82 21.31 -8.71 15.50
C ASP A 82 20.79 -7.86 14.33
N PHE A 83 19.87 -6.93 14.61
CA PHE A 83 19.29 -6.03 13.61
C PHE A 83 19.93 -4.65 13.54
N SER A 84 20.92 -4.36 14.40
CA SER A 84 21.66 -3.09 14.40
C SER A 84 22.37 -2.77 13.07
N LYS A 85 22.62 -3.79 12.24
CA LYS A 85 23.27 -3.66 10.92
C LYS A 85 22.31 -3.23 9.81
N PHE A 86 21.00 -3.36 9.99
CA PHE A 86 19.99 -3.07 8.97
C PHE A 86 19.21 -1.80 9.33
N THR A 87 19.88 -0.65 9.29
CA THR A 87 19.28 0.64 9.67
C THR A 87 18.41 1.24 8.56
N TRP A 88 18.68 0.92 7.29
CA TRP A 88 18.11 1.65 6.15
C TRP A 88 16.71 1.17 5.70
N ASN A 89 16.37 -0.09 5.97
CA ASN A 89 15.15 -0.76 5.49
C ASN A 89 14.40 -1.50 6.62
N LYS A 90 14.53 -1.02 7.86
CA LYS A 90 13.87 -1.63 9.02
C LYS A 90 12.35 -1.59 8.88
N LYS A 91 11.80 -0.39 8.64
CA LYS A 91 10.38 -0.11 8.38
C LYS A 91 10.24 0.33 6.93
N GLU A 92 9.63 -0.50 6.10
CA GLU A 92 9.40 -0.17 4.70
C GLU A 92 8.18 -0.91 4.19
N LEU A 93 7.16 -0.14 3.80
CA LEU A 93 5.93 -0.65 3.21
C LEU A 93 5.75 -0.01 1.85
N ASP A 94 5.60 -0.83 0.81
CA ASP A 94 5.29 -0.39 -0.54
C ASP A 94 3.81 -0.64 -0.81
N ILE A 95 3.09 0.40 -1.23
CA ILE A 95 1.69 0.29 -1.66
C ILE A 95 1.66 0.58 -3.15
N ILE A 96 1.17 -0.39 -3.91
CA ILE A 96 1.08 -0.34 -5.37
C ILE A 96 -0.38 -0.45 -5.72
N TYR A 97 -0.95 0.52 -6.41
CA TYR A 97 -2.35 0.46 -6.78
C TYR A 97 -2.61 0.98 -8.18
N LYS A 98 -3.67 0.43 -8.79
CA LYS A 98 -4.17 0.86 -10.09
C LYS A 98 -5.35 1.80 -9.87
N LYS A 99 -5.23 3.02 -10.39
CA LYS A 99 -6.24 4.07 -10.29
C LYS A 99 -6.77 4.45 -11.66
N TYR A 100 -8.08 4.69 -11.75
CA TYR A 100 -8.66 5.34 -12.91
C TYR A 100 -8.40 6.84 -12.87
N ILE A 101 -7.81 7.36 -13.95
CA ILE A 101 -7.56 8.79 -14.12
C ILE A 101 -8.53 9.28 -15.18
N ARG A 102 -9.46 10.15 -14.77
CA ARG A 102 -10.29 10.90 -15.71
C ARG A 102 -9.56 12.19 -16.07
N CYS A 103 -9.08 12.30 -17.30
CA CYS A 103 -8.64 13.57 -17.84
C CYS A 103 -9.89 14.45 -18.07
N LYS A 104 -9.97 15.61 -17.41
CA LYS A 104 -10.91 16.65 -17.83
C LYS A 104 -10.37 17.29 -19.11
N HIS A 105 -11.22 17.45 -20.12
CA HIS A 105 -10.98 18.41 -21.20
C HIS A 105 -11.07 19.83 -20.66
#